data_AF-A0A2E6W874-F1
#
_entry.id   AF-A0A2E6W874-F1
#
_cell.length_a   1.000
_cell.length_b   1.000
_cell.length_c   1.000
_cell.angle_alpha   90.00
_cell.angle_beta   90.00
_cell.angle_gamma   90.00
#
_symmetry.space_group_name_H-M   'P 1'
#
loop_
_entity.id
_entity.type
_entity.pdbx_description
1 polymer ?
#
loop_
_entity_poly.entity_id
_entity_poly.type
_entity_poly.pdbx_seq_one_letter_code
_entity_poly.pdbx_strand_id
1 'polypeptide(L)'
;MALNLDAMKAKLNKLNGKGDGKKNFWRPEEGESNIRIVSTPDGDPFKEKYFHYGVGGQSFLCPKRNFGDDCPACNFANKLWNEGTEESKRQAKDMFAKQRFFSPVLVRGEEAEGIRVWGYGKMAYEKLLTIVLDPDYGDITDPETGNDLKLMYGKLPGASFPRTDIRPRPRKTVLCDDAVGGDERCAELLETIPNFDEIFERKTTEEVQSIMDQHLSSDTSRPDVEKFGSNTEADNSSSSVEDAFNELLNQ
;
A
#
# COMPACT_ATOMS: atom_id res chain seq x y z
N MET A 1 -11.94 45.39 -5.98
CA MET A 1 -11.91 43.91 -5.95
C MET A 1 -11.00 43.51 -4.81
N ALA A 2 -11.52 42.80 -3.82
CA ALA A 2 -10.75 42.36 -2.67
C ALA A 2 -10.00 41.05 -2.99
N LEU A 3 -8.90 40.82 -2.28
CA LEU A 3 -8.15 39.57 -2.33
C LEU A 3 -9.05 38.43 -1.83
N ASN A 4 -9.23 37.37 -2.62
CA ASN A 4 -9.94 36.17 -2.18
C ASN A 4 -8.99 35.34 -1.29
N LEU A 5 -9.21 35.41 0.02
CA LEU A 5 -8.38 34.75 1.02
C LEU A 5 -8.45 33.23 0.92
N ASP A 6 -9.58 32.67 0.52
CA ASP A 6 -9.76 31.21 0.36
C ASP A 6 -8.96 30.69 -0.84
N ALA A 7 -8.96 31.44 -1.94
CA ALA A 7 -8.12 31.13 -3.10
C ALA A 7 -6.62 31.25 -2.78
N MET A 8 -6.22 32.14 -1.85
CA MET A 8 -4.83 32.27 -1.41
C MET A 8 -4.44 31.17 -0.42
N LYS A 9 -5.35 30.74 0.47
CA LYS A 9 -5.17 29.56 1.34
C LYS A 9 -5.06 28.27 0.52
N ALA A 10 -5.92 28.08 -0.48
CA ALA A 10 -5.85 26.94 -1.40
C ALA A 10 -4.53 26.92 -2.17
N LYS A 11 -4.05 28.09 -2.64
CA LYS A 11 -2.72 28.21 -3.26
C LYS A 11 -1.58 27.92 -2.28
N LEU A 12 -1.69 28.36 -1.02
CA LEU A 12 -0.70 28.10 0.02
C LEU A 12 -0.66 26.61 0.41
N ASN A 13 -1.82 25.95 0.55
CA ASN A 13 -1.93 24.52 0.79
C ASN A 13 -1.35 23.71 -0.38
N LYS A 14 -1.61 24.14 -1.63
CA LYS A 14 -1.01 23.53 -2.82
C LYS A 14 0.49 23.77 -2.94
N LEU A 15 1.01 24.87 -2.41
CA LEU A 15 2.45 25.17 -2.35
C LEU A 15 3.15 24.38 -1.22
N ASN A 16 2.51 24.27 -0.06
CA ASN A 16 3.02 23.50 1.09
C ASN A 16 2.85 21.98 0.88
N GLY A 17 1.89 21.55 0.06
CA GLY A 17 1.66 20.14 -0.29
C GLY A 17 2.71 19.55 -1.23
N LYS A 18 3.71 20.32 -1.68
CA LYS A 18 4.91 19.79 -2.32
C LYS A 18 5.90 19.31 -1.26
N GLY A 19 5.77 18.04 -0.86
CA GLY A 19 6.87 17.29 -0.26
C GLY A 19 6.65 16.76 1.15
N ASP A 20 5.57 16.01 1.39
CA ASP A 20 5.47 15.19 2.60
C ASP A 20 4.92 13.77 2.28
N GLY A 21 5.40 13.18 1.17
CA GLY A 21 5.08 11.78 0.81
C GLY A 21 5.34 10.77 1.95
N LYS A 22 6.20 11.15 2.91
CA LYS A 22 6.49 10.39 4.14
C LYS A 22 5.38 10.36 5.18
N LYS A 23 4.41 11.28 5.18
CA LYS A 23 3.41 11.42 6.26
C LYS A 23 2.01 10.92 5.91
N ASN A 24 1.78 10.57 4.66
CA ASN A 24 0.44 10.17 4.23
C ASN A 24 0.19 8.67 4.40
N PHE A 25 1.18 7.84 4.74
CA PHE A 25 0.94 6.42 4.96
C PHE A 25 0.60 6.12 6.42
N TRP A 26 -0.42 5.29 6.62
CA TRP A 26 -0.79 4.77 7.93
C TRP A 26 -0.62 3.26 7.96
N ARG A 27 -0.23 2.77 9.14
CA ARG A 27 -0.12 1.34 9.44
C ARG A 27 -0.78 1.04 10.77
N PRO A 28 -1.46 -0.11 10.90
CA PRO A 28 -1.97 -0.52 12.19
C PRO A 28 -0.81 -0.80 13.14
N GLU A 29 -0.90 -0.24 14.34
CA GLU A 29 -0.02 -0.59 15.45
C GLU A 29 -0.47 -1.92 16.08
N GLU A 30 0.38 -2.51 16.92
CA GLU A 30 0.01 -3.72 17.65
C GLU A 30 -1.20 -3.43 18.57
N GLY A 31 -2.26 -4.23 18.42
CA GLY A 31 -3.50 -4.07 19.16
C GLY A 31 -4.67 -3.68 18.27
N GLU A 32 -5.51 -2.78 18.78
CA GLU A 32 -6.78 -2.37 18.18
C GLU A 32 -6.67 -0.97 17.59
N SER A 33 -7.04 -0.83 16.31
CA SER A 33 -7.23 0.46 15.65
C SER A 33 -8.65 0.55 15.10
N ASN A 34 -9.23 1.74 15.12
CA ASN A 34 -10.53 2.01 14.50
C ASN A 34 -10.30 2.93 13.30
N ILE A 35 -10.70 2.48 12.12
CA ILE A 35 -10.54 3.25 10.89
C ILE A 35 -11.87 3.36 10.15
N ARG A 36 -11.98 4.35 9.27
CA ARG A 36 -13.05 4.48 8.29
C ARG A 36 -12.43 4.55 6.91
N ILE A 37 -12.81 3.63 6.03
CA ILE A 37 -12.42 3.71 4.61
C ILE A 37 -13.27 4.79 3.96
N VAL A 38 -12.64 5.65 3.17
CA VAL A 38 -13.29 6.77 2.48
C VAL A 38 -13.43 6.44 1.00
N SER A 39 -14.55 6.81 0.38
CA SER A 39 -14.70 6.64 -1.07
C SER A 39 -13.76 7.58 -1.82
N THR A 40 -13.20 7.12 -2.93
CA THR A 40 -12.49 7.96 -3.90
C THR A 40 -13.46 8.46 -4.97
N PRO A 41 -13.11 9.52 -5.74
CA PRO A 41 -13.99 10.08 -6.77
C PRO A 41 -14.41 9.11 -7.88
N ASP A 42 -13.61 8.08 -8.14
CA ASP A 42 -13.89 7.02 -9.10
C ASP A 42 -14.72 5.86 -8.51
N GLY A 43 -15.12 5.95 -7.23
CA GLY A 43 -15.99 4.98 -6.56
C GLY A 43 -15.30 3.69 -6.11
N ASP A 44 -14.00 3.53 -6.37
CA ASP A 44 -13.23 2.35 -5.94
C ASP A 44 -12.22 2.72 -4.84
N PRO A 45 -12.54 2.49 -3.56
CA PRO A 45 -11.62 2.80 -2.46
C PRO A 45 -10.45 1.81 -2.36
N PHE A 46 -10.38 0.76 -3.17
CA PHE A 46 -9.39 -0.32 -3.05
C PHE A 46 -8.41 -0.35 -4.23
N LYS A 47 -7.41 0.53 -4.19
CA LYS A 47 -6.44 0.66 -5.29
C LYS A 47 -5.47 -0.51 -5.32
N GLU A 48 -5.40 -1.19 -6.47
CA GLU A 48 -4.42 -2.24 -6.72
C GLU A 48 -3.15 -1.69 -7.39
N LYS A 49 -1.97 -2.08 -6.88
CA LYS A 49 -0.70 -1.83 -7.55
C LYS A 49 0.20 -3.06 -7.46
N TYR A 50 1.13 -3.20 -8.42
CA TYR A 50 2.08 -4.30 -8.48
C TYR A 50 3.52 -3.80 -8.34
N PHE A 51 4.32 -4.43 -7.47
CA PHE A 51 5.69 -4.01 -7.18
C PHE A 51 6.69 -5.13 -7.37
N HIS A 52 7.87 -4.80 -7.90
CA HIS A 52 9.06 -5.63 -7.75
C HIS A 52 9.77 -5.25 -6.45
N TYR A 53 10.30 -6.25 -5.74
CA TYR A 53 11.05 -6.06 -4.49
C TYR A 53 12.44 -6.68 -4.63
N GLY A 54 13.46 -6.01 -4.08
CA GLY A 54 14.83 -6.52 -4.01
C GLY A 54 15.58 -6.60 -5.36
N VAL A 55 14.95 -6.18 -6.46
CA VAL A 55 15.59 -6.15 -7.79
C VAL A 55 16.56 -4.97 -7.82
N GLY A 56 17.86 -5.25 -7.98
CA GLY A 56 18.92 -4.24 -7.87
C GLY A 56 18.99 -3.56 -6.49
N GLY A 57 18.47 -4.22 -5.44
CA GLY A 57 18.35 -3.63 -4.10
C GLY A 57 17.27 -2.55 -3.99
N GLN A 58 16.36 -2.46 -4.96
CA GLN A 58 15.29 -1.45 -4.98
C GLN A 58 13.90 -2.09 -5.03
N SER A 59 12.91 -1.32 -4.60
CA SER A 59 11.49 -1.63 -4.73
C SER A 59 10.84 -0.61 -5.66
N PHE A 60 10.12 -1.06 -6.69
CA PHE A 60 9.52 -0.16 -7.69
C PHE A 60 8.24 -0.74 -8.31
N LEU A 61 7.40 0.16 -8.83
CA LEU A 61 6.18 -0.22 -9.55
C LEU A 61 6.51 -1.01 -10.82
N CYS A 62 5.85 -2.14 -11.02
CA CYS A 62 5.97 -2.93 -12.24
C CYS A 62 5.39 -2.18 -13.45
N PRO A 63 6.18 -1.80 -14.46
CA PRO A 63 5.64 -1.06 -15.62
C PRO A 63 4.57 -1.84 -16.36
N LYS A 64 4.80 -3.15 -16.53
CA LYS A 64 3.91 -4.05 -17.25
C LYS A 64 2.54 -4.23 -16.60
N ARG A 65 2.50 -4.48 -15.29
CA ARG A 65 1.25 -4.80 -14.60
C ARG A 65 0.43 -3.57 -14.21
N ASN A 66 1.07 -2.42 -14.03
CA ASN A 66 0.36 -1.19 -13.67
C ASN A 66 0.01 -0.34 -14.89
N PHE A 67 0.85 -0.33 -15.93
CA PHE A 67 0.72 0.62 -17.05
C PHE A 67 0.68 -0.05 -18.43
N GLY A 68 0.90 -1.36 -18.53
CA GLY A 68 0.92 -2.09 -19.80
C GLY A 68 2.22 -1.97 -20.60
N ASP A 69 3.24 -1.31 -20.04
CA ASP A 69 4.54 -1.12 -20.70
C ASP A 69 5.41 -2.39 -20.66
N ASP A 70 6.54 -2.37 -21.37
CA ASP A 70 7.52 -3.45 -21.22
C ASP A 70 8.25 -3.38 -19.87
N CYS A 71 8.47 -4.54 -19.24
CA CYS A 71 9.14 -4.65 -17.96
C CYS A 71 10.30 -5.67 -18.05
N PRO A 72 11.56 -5.20 -18.13
CA PRO A 72 12.74 -6.05 -18.17
C PRO A 72 12.81 -7.05 -17.00
N ALA A 73 12.44 -6.62 -15.78
CA ALA A 73 12.40 -7.49 -14.61
C ALA A 73 11.39 -8.64 -14.76
N CYS A 74 10.18 -8.37 -15.27
CA CYS A 74 9.20 -9.42 -15.57
C CYS A 74 9.71 -10.35 -16.68
N ASN A 75 10.33 -9.81 -17.72
CA ASN A 75 10.82 -10.61 -18.84
C ASN A 75 11.92 -11.57 -18.38
N PHE A 76 12.84 -11.10 -17.55
CA PHE A 76 13.89 -11.93 -16.96
C PHE A 76 13.34 -12.97 -15.97
N ALA A 77 12.43 -12.58 -15.06
CA ALA A 77 11.78 -13.52 -14.16
C ALA A 77 11.04 -14.66 -14.91
N ASN A 78 10.36 -14.35 -16.02
CA ASN A 78 9.73 -15.37 -16.85
C ASN A 78 10.74 -16.29 -17.55
N LYS A 79 11.90 -15.78 -17.99
CA LYS A 79 12.96 -16.61 -18.55
C LYS A 79 13.48 -17.61 -17.51
N LEU A 80 13.83 -17.14 -16.31
CA LEU A 80 14.26 -17.97 -15.19
C LEU A 80 13.21 -19.04 -14.82
N TRP A 81 11.93 -18.67 -14.82
CA TRP A 81 10.85 -19.61 -14.57
C TRP A 81 10.79 -20.72 -15.63
N ASN A 82 10.95 -20.37 -16.89
CA ASN A 82 10.89 -21.28 -18.03
C ASN A 82 12.12 -22.19 -18.15
N GLU A 83 13.26 -21.82 -17.57
CA GLU A 83 14.44 -22.71 -17.46
C GLU A 83 14.14 -23.98 -16.64
N GLY A 84 13.16 -23.92 -15.74
CA GLY A 84 12.57 -25.10 -15.10
C GLY A 84 13.43 -25.76 -14.01
N THR A 85 14.63 -25.25 -13.74
CA THR A 85 15.46 -25.71 -12.61
C THR A 85 14.90 -25.19 -11.28
N GLU A 86 15.17 -25.88 -10.17
CA GLU A 86 14.67 -25.44 -8.87
C GLU A 86 15.27 -24.09 -8.41
N GLU A 87 16.57 -23.86 -8.68
CA GLU A 87 17.19 -22.57 -8.35
C GLU A 87 16.66 -21.44 -9.25
N SER A 88 16.48 -21.67 -10.55
CA SER A 88 15.92 -20.64 -11.44
C SER A 88 14.46 -20.31 -11.10
N LYS A 89 13.65 -21.29 -10.71
CA LYS A 89 12.29 -21.05 -10.19
C LYS A 89 12.30 -20.26 -8.88
N ARG A 90 13.26 -20.53 -7.99
CA ARG A 90 13.41 -19.80 -6.72
C ARG A 90 13.73 -18.34 -6.99
N GLN A 91 14.74 -18.07 -7.82
CA GLN A 91 15.10 -16.71 -8.24
C GLN A 91 13.96 -15.99 -8.97
N ALA A 92 13.25 -16.68 -9.87
CA ALA A 92 12.08 -16.12 -10.54
C ALA A 92 10.98 -15.69 -9.56
N LYS A 93 10.70 -16.50 -8.54
CA LYS A 93 9.70 -16.19 -7.50
C LYS A 93 10.03 -14.92 -6.73
N ASP A 94 11.31 -14.69 -6.43
CA ASP A 94 11.78 -13.51 -5.71
C ASP A 94 11.63 -12.25 -6.58
N MET A 95 11.84 -12.38 -7.88
CA MET A 95 11.73 -11.27 -8.83
C MET A 95 10.31 -10.96 -9.30
N PHE A 96 9.35 -11.89 -9.18
CA PHE A 96 7.99 -11.64 -9.66
C PHE A 96 7.32 -10.48 -8.93
N ALA A 97 6.63 -9.64 -9.71
CA ALA A 97 5.86 -8.54 -9.16
C ALA A 97 4.78 -9.06 -8.21
N LYS A 98 4.70 -8.48 -7.01
CA LYS A 98 3.69 -8.80 -6.00
C LYS A 98 2.60 -7.74 -5.98
N GLN A 99 1.38 -8.18 -5.82
CA GLN A 99 0.21 -7.31 -5.71
C GLN A 99 0.14 -6.72 -4.29
N ARG A 100 -0.20 -5.44 -4.22
CA ARG A 100 -0.48 -4.68 -3.00
C ARG A 100 -1.71 -3.82 -3.21
N PHE A 101 -2.40 -3.57 -2.12
CA PHE A 101 -3.66 -2.85 -2.11
C PHE A 101 -3.54 -1.63 -1.21
N PHE A 102 -4.21 -0.54 -1.59
CA PHE A 102 -4.18 0.70 -0.86
C PHE A 102 -5.57 1.31 -0.77
N SER A 103 -5.90 1.83 0.40
CA SER A 103 -7.17 2.54 0.62
C SER A 103 -6.96 3.83 1.38
N PRO A 104 -7.71 4.90 1.07
CA PRO A 104 -7.74 6.08 1.90
C PRO A 104 -8.54 5.77 3.17
N VAL A 105 -7.94 6.09 4.31
CA VAL A 105 -8.48 5.80 5.64
C VAL A 105 -8.45 7.04 6.50
N LEU A 106 -9.54 7.30 7.20
CA LEU A 106 -9.58 8.16 8.36
C LEU A 106 -9.36 7.28 9.59
N VAL A 107 -8.42 7.64 10.45
CA VAL A 107 -8.14 6.88 11.68
C VAL A 107 -8.82 7.59 12.84
N ARG A 108 -9.71 6.87 13.53
CA ARG A 108 -10.47 7.42 14.66
C ARG A 108 -9.55 7.70 15.84
N GLY A 109 -9.61 8.90 16.39
CA GLY A 109 -8.69 9.43 17.40
C GLY A 109 -7.44 10.13 16.83
N GLU A 110 -7.22 10.07 15.52
CA GLU A 110 -6.11 10.73 14.82
C GLU A 110 -6.63 11.60 13.66
N GLU A 111 -7.86 12.13 13.77
CA GLU A 111 -8.53 12.86 12.68
C GLU A 111 -7.83 14.18 12.32
N ALA A 112 -7.04 14.73 13.26
CA ALA A 112 -6.18 15.88 13.01
C ALA A 112 -5.08 15.62 11.96
N GLU A 113 -4.71 14.36 11.73
CA GLU A 113 -3.73 13.97 10.70
C GLU A 113 -4.35 13.86 9.30
N GLY A 114 -5.68 13.98 9.19
CA GLY A 114 -6.41 13.88 7.94
C GLY A 114 -6.53 12.46 7.41
N ILE A 115 -6.88 12.34 6.13
CA ILE A 115 -7.00 11.05 5.45
C ILE A 115 -5.61 10.54 5.07
N ARG A 116 -5.27 9.34 5.55
CA ARG A 116 -4.02 8.63 5.27
C ARG A 116 -4.26 7.45 4.34
N VAL A 117 -3.19 6.88 3.82
CA VAL A 117 -3.16 5.74 2.90
C VAL A 117 -2.77 4.52 3.69
N TRP A 118 -3.69 3.56 3.78
CA TRP A 118 -3.39 2.27 4.35
C TRP A 118 -2.98 1.29 3.24
N GLY A 119 -1.73 0.82 3.30
CA GLY A 119 -1.23 -0.24 2.43
C GLY A 119 -1.37 -1.62 3.08
N TYR A 120 -1.91 -2.60 2.37
CA TYR A 120 -2.14 -3.94 2.90
C TYR A 120 -2.03 -5.05 1.83
N GLY A 121 -1.95 -6.29 2.31
CA GLY A 121 -1.83 -7.49 1.49
C GLY A 121 -3.19 -8.12 1.11
N LYS A 122 -3.11 -9.16 0.28
CA LYS A 122 -4.29 -9.85 -0.29
C LYS A 122 -5.31 -10.33 0.75
N MET A 123 -4.86 -10.84 1.90
CA MET A 123 -5.78 -11.37 2.92
C MET A 123 -6.67 -10.26 3.52
N ALA A 124 -6.14 -9.05 3.71
CA ALA A 124 -6.92 -7.92 4.18
C ALA A 124 -7.90 -7.45 3.09
N TYR A 125 -7.46 -7.42 1.83
CA TYR A 125 -8.30 -7.09 0.68
C TYR A 125 -9.50 -8.04 0.53
N GLU A 126 -9.26 -9.37 0.59
CA GLU A 126 -10.34 -10.38 0.50
C GLU A 126 -11.37 -10.20 1.62
N LYS A 127 -10.93 -9.88 2.84
CA LYS A 127 -11.85 -9.57 3.96
C LYS A 127 -12.65 -8.30 3.72
N LEU A 128 -12.01 -7.23 3.24
CA LEU A 128 -12.69 -5.96 2.93
C LEU A 128 -13.74 -6.14 1.84
N LEU A 129 -13.43 -6.87 0.77
CA LEU A 129 -14.41 -7.20 -0.26
C LEU A 129 -15.59 -7.98 0.31
N THR A 130 -15.33 -8.95 1.19
CA THR A 130 -16.41 -9.72 1.84
C THR A 130 -17.33 -8.81 2.65
N ILE A 131 -16.78 -7.81 3.35
CA ILE A 131 -17.55 -6.84 4.14
C ILE A 131 -18.38 -5.92 3.24
N VAL A 132 -17.82 -5.40 2.14
CA VAL A 132 -18.53 -4.49 1.23
C VAL A 132 -19.62 -5.20 0.42
N LEU A 133 -19.41 -6.48 0.08
CA LEU A 133 -20.38 -7.28 -0.65
C LEU A 133 -21.48 -7.86 0.24
N ASP A 134 -21.38 -7.68 1.56
CA ASP A 134 -22.39 -8.12 2.51
C ASP A 134 -23.56 -7.11 2.53
N PRO A 135 -24.79 -7.55 2.17
CA PRO A 135 -25.95 -6.67 2.09
C PRO A 135 -26.37 -6.08 3.45
N ASP A 136 -25.95 -6.67 4.57
CA ASP A 136 -26.29 -6.18 5.91
C ASP A 136 -25.54 -4.88 6.25
N TYR A 137 -24.37 -4.67 5.67
CA TYR A 137 -23.55 -3.47 5.90
C TYR A 137 -23.77 -2.40 4.84
N GLY A 138 -23.96 -2.79 3.57
CA GLY A 138 -24.12 -1.84 2.47
C GLY A 138 -22.85 -1.04 2.19
N ASP A 139 -22.99 0.24 1.83
CA ASP A 139 -21.84 1.12 1.59
C ASP A 139 -21.16 1.55 2.90
N ILE A 140 -20.10 0.83 3.27
CA ILE A 140 -19.30 1.14 4.46
C ILE A 140 -18.54 2.47 4.35
N THR A 141 -18.40 3.04 3.16
CA THR A 141 -17.64 4.28 2.89
C THR A 141 -18.50 5.53 2.90
N ASP A 142 -19.83 5.38 2.92
CA ASP A 142 -20.79 6.48 2.88
C ASP A 142 -20.53 7.51 4.00
N PRO A 143 -20.40 8.81 3.71
CA PRO A 143 -20.04 9.81 4.72
C PRO A 143 -21.05 9.98 5.87
N GLU A 144 -22.31 9.62 5.69
CA GLU A 144 -23.36 9.82 6.70
C GLU A 144 -23.73 8.53 7.43
N THR A 145 -23.71 7.40 6.73
CA THR A 145 -24.34 6.14 7.13
C THR A 145 -23.47 4.89 6.94
N GLY A 146 -22.18 5.05 6.62
CA GLY A 146 -21.25 3.93 6.53
C GLY A 146 -20.78 3.39 7.89
N ASN A 147 -19.75 2.54 7.86
CA ASN A 147 -19.29 1.77 9.01
C ASN A 147 -17.81 1.97 9.29
N ASP A 148 -17.48 2.26 10.54
CA ASP A 148 -16.10 2.16 11.00
C ASP A 148 -15.68 0.68 11.09
N LEU A 149 -14.42 0.42 10.78
CA LEU A 149 -13.80 -0.89 10.83
C LEU A 149 -12.88 -0.98 12.04
N LYS A 150 -13.08 -2.05 12.81
CA LYS A 150 -12.15 -2.45 13.86
C LYS A 150 -11.06 -3.31 13.24
N LEU A 151 -9.81 -2.86 13.35
CA LEU A 151 -8.61 -3.57 12.93
C LEU A 151 -7.92 -4.10 14.17
N MET A 152 -7.67 -5.40 14.19
CA MET A 152 -6.84 -6.06 15.18
C MET A 152 -5.56 -6.51 14.48
N TYR A 153 -4.44 -5.85 14.79
CA TYR A 153 -3.14 -6.23 14.27
C TYR A 153 -2.28 -6.82 15.38
N GLY A 154 -1.71 -7.99 15.14
CA GLY A 154 -0.84 -8.62 16.12
C GLY A 154 -0.47 -10.05 15.77
N LYS A 155 0.45 -10.61 16.55
CA LYS A 155 0.91 -11.99 16.41
C LYS A 155 0.05 -12.91 17.27
N LEU A 156 -0.71 -13.80 16.64
CA LEU A 156 -1.43 -14.84 17.37
C LEU A 156 -0.45 -15.82 18.03
N PRO A 157 -0.77 -16.36 19.22
CA PRO A 157 0.06 -17.39 19.85
C PRO A 157 0.31 -18.56 18.90
N GLY A 158 1.59 -18.85 18.63
CA GLY A 158 2.01 -19.93 17.71
C GLY A 158 2.02 -19.58 16.22
N ALA A 159 1.63 -18.36 15.82
CA ALA A 159 1.80 -17.91 14.44
C ALA A 159 3.25 -17.43 14.20
N SER A 160 3.80 -17.69 13.01
CA SER A 160 5.12 -17.16 12.61
C SER A 160 5.07 -15.66 12.29
N PHE A 161 3.93 -15.17 11.79
CA PHE A 161 3.76 -13.79 11.28
C PHE A 161 2.58 -13.06 11.93
N PRO A 162 2.62 -11.72 12.01
CA PRO A 162 1.47 -10.93 12.44
C PRO A 162 0.32 -11.09 11.44
N ARG A 163 -0.91 -10.97 11.95
CA ARG A 163 -2.13 -11.01 11.13
C ARG A 163 -2.99 -9.80 11.43
N THR A 164 -3.68 -9.34 10.39
CA THR A 164 -4.72 -8.31 10.51
C THR A 164 -6.09 -8.97 10.48
N ASP A 165 -6.86 -8.83 11.55
CA ASP A 165 -8.29 -9.11 11.56
C ASP A 165 -9.08 -7.82 11.38
N ILE A 166 -10.09 -7.86 10.51
CA ILE A 166 -10.88 -6.69 10.13
C ILE A 166 -12.34 -7.06 10.38
N ARG A 167 -13.05 -6.23 11.15
CA ARG A 167 -14.48 -6.41 11.41
C ARG A 167 -15.21 -5.08 11.32
N PRO A 168 -16.35 -5.01 10.63
CA PRO A 168 -17.18 -3.83 10.67
C PRO A 168 -17.77 -3.64 12.07
N ARG A 169 -17.80 -2.40 12.54
CA ARG A 169 -18.59 -2.04 13.73
C ARG A 169 -20.08 -2.08 13.31
N PRO A 170 -20.96 -2.69 14.12
CA PRO A 170 -22.37 -2.82 13.76
C PRO A 170 -23.12 -1.48 13.76
N ARG A 171 -22.60 -0.47 14.46
CA ARG A 171 -23.18 0.87 14.49
C ARG A 171 -22.69 1.68 13.30
N LYS A 172 -23.63 2.21 12.52
CA LYS A 172 -23.36 3.21 11.49
C LYS A 172 -22.90 4.53 12.11
N THR A 173 -21.91 5.15 11.50
CA THR A 173 -21.29 6.39 11.99
C THR A 173 -21.08 7.35 10.84
N VAL A 174 -21.24 8.65 11.14
CA VAL A 174 -20.86 9.72 10.23
C VAL A 174 -19.34 9.77 10.12
N LEU A 175 -18.83 10.13 8.95
CA LEU A 175 -17.40 10.30 8.69
C LEU A 175 -16.86 11.48 9.50
N CYS A 176 -17.60 12.58 9.52
CA CYS A 176 -17.21 13.85 10.11
C CYS A 176 -18.17 14.19 11.26
N ASP A 177 -17.91 13.62 12.44
CA ASP A 177 -18.69 13.97 13.63
C ASP A 177 -18.25 15.33 14.20
N ASP A 178 -18.93 15.78 15.26
CA ASP A 178 -18.58 17.03 15.95
C ASP A 178 -17.13 17.05 16.44
N ALA A 179 -16.52 15.89 16.73
CA ALA A 179 -15.12 15.79 17.13
C ALA A 179 -14.16 16.04 15.94
N VAL A 180 -14.61 15.79 14.71
CA VAL A 180 -13.90 16.13 13.46
C VAL A 180 -14.16 17.57 13.02
N GLY A 181 -15.07 18.30 13.66
CA GLY A 181 -15.47 19.67 13.30
C GLY A 181 -16.73 19.75 12.43
N GLY A 182 -17.50 18.66 12.34
CA GLY A 182 -18.79 18.60 11.66
C GLY A 182 -18.70 18.71 10.13
N ASP A 183 -19.85 19.00 9.51
CA ASP A 183 -20.02 19.01 8.04
C ASP A 183 -19.09 19.99 7.32
N GLU A 184 -18.78 21.14 7.94
CA GLU A 184 -17.91 22.16 7.36
C GLU A 184 -16.49 21.64 7.12
N ARG A 185 -15.98 20.83 8.05
CA ARG A 185 -14.64 20.24 7.96
C ARG A 185 -14.60 18.99 7.10
N CYS A 186 -15.76 18.44 6.75
CA CYS A 186 -15.84 17.24 5.95
C CYS A 186 -15.36 17.46 4.51
N ALA A 187 -15.73 18.59 3.91
CA ALA A 187 -15.23 18.98 2.60
C ALA A 187 -13.70 19.15 2.62
N GLU A 188 -13.16 19.85 3.63
CA GLU A 188 -11.71 20.02 3.79
C GLU A 188 -10.99 18.68 3.99
N LEU A 189 -11.58 17.77 4.76
CA LEU A 189 -11.02 16.44 5.00
C LEU A 189 -11.00 15.60 3.72
N LEU A 190 -12.07 15.63 2.92
CA LEU A 190 -12.13 14.94 1.63
C LEU A 190 -11.15 15.52 0.61
N GLU A 191 -10.81 16.82 0.71
CA GLU A 191 -9.72 17.42 -0.10
C GLU A 191 -8.33 16.90 0.29
N THR A 192 -8.16 16.28 1.46
CA THR A 192 -6.89 15.66 1.87
C THR A 192 -6.67 14.27 1.29
N ILE A 193 -7.64 13.69 0.56
CA ILE A 193 -7.49 12.36 -0.05
C ILE A 193 -6.24 12.33 -0.94
N PRO A 194 -5.24 11.47 -0.65
CA PRO A 194 -4.03 11.40 -1.44
C PRO A 194 -4.30 10.93 -2.88
N ASN A 195 -3.59 11.51 -3.84
CA ASN A 195 -3.67 11.09 -5.24
C ASN A 195 -2.88 9.78 -5.48
N PHE A 196 -3.58 8.65 -5.51
CA PHE A 196 -3.01 7.31 -5.65
C PHE A 196 -2.20 7.06 -6.94
N ASP A 197 -2.34 7.90 -7.95
CA ASP A 197 -1.53 7.80 -9.18
C ASP A 197 -0.15 8.44 -9.03
N GLU A 198 0.01 9.33 -8.06
CA GLU A 198 1.27 10.06 -7.80
C GLU A 198 1.96 9.61 -6.51
N ILE A 199 1.35 8.72 -5.71
CA ILE A 199 1.93 8.21 -4.45
C ILE A 199 3.27 7.50 -4.67
N PHE A 200 3.40 6.77 -5.77
CA PHE A 200 4.60 5.99 -6.08
C PHE A 200 5.22 6.45 -7.39
N GLU A 201 6.54 6.61 -7.39
CA GLU A 201 7.28 6.97 -8.59
C GLU A 201 7.13 5.89 -9.67
N ARG A 202 6.66 6.29 -10.86
CA ARG A 202 6.67 5.45 -12.05
C ARG A 202 8.05 5.49 -12.69
N LYS A 203 8.68 4.32 -12.81
CA LYS A 203 9.93 4.14 -13.55
C LYS A 203 9.66 3.79 -15.02
N THR A 204 10.48 4.30 -15.92
CA THR A 204 10.42 3.94 -17.34
C THR A 204 11.04 2.57 -17.59
N THR A 205 10.78 2.00 -18.77
CA THR A 205 11.39 0.73 -19.20
C THR A 205 12.92 0.81 -19.18
N GLU A 206 13.51 1.94 -19.58
CA GLU A 206 14.97 2.17 -19.59
C GLU A 206 15.56 2.26 -18.19
N GLU A 207 14.84 2.90 -17.25
CA GLU A 207 15.25 2.95 -15.84
C GLU A 207 15.20 1.57 -15.21
N VAL A 208 14.14 0.79 -15.47
CA VAL A 208 14.05 -0.60 -15.00
C VAL A 208 15.11 -1.48 -15.64
N GLN A 209 15.49 -1.24 -16.91
CA GLN A 209 16.62 -1.92 -17.53
C GLN A 209 17.93 -1.61 -16.81
N SER A 210 18.15 -0.35 -16.45
CA SER A 210 19.36 0.05 -15.70
C SER A 210 19.44 -0.61 -14.32
N ILE A 211 18.30 -0.72 -13.62
CA ILE A 211 18.20 -1.46 -12.35
C ILE A 211 18.52 -2.95 -12.57
N MET A 212 18.02 -3.54 -13.65
CA MET A 212 18.30 -4.93 -14.02
C MET A 212 19.78 -5.17 -14.33
N ASP A 213 20.42 -4.26 -15.06
CA ASP A 213 21.84 -4.38 -15.40
C ASP A 213 22.72 -4.31 -14.14
N GLN A 214 22.37 -3.44 -13.18
CA GLN A 214 23.01 -3.39 -11.87
C GLN A 214 22.79 -4.69 -11.08
N HIS A 215 21.56 -5.22 -11.09
CA HIS A 215 21.23 -6.47 -10.41
C HIS A 215 22.10 -7.63 -10.93
N LEU A 216 22.20 -7.78 -12.25
CA LEU A 216 23.00 -8.85 -12.88
C LEU A 216 24.50 -8.67 -12.63
N SER A 217 24.99 -7.42 -12.64
CA SER A 217 26.41 -7.10 -12.37
C SER A 217 26.80 -7.34 -10.92
N SER A 218 25.86 -7.11 -9.99
CA SER A 218 26.05 -7.37 -8.55
C SER A 218 26.11 -8.87 -8.23
N ASP A 219 25.42 -9.70 -9.02
CA ASP A 219 25.43 -11.15 -8.88
C ASP A 219 26.71 -11.78 -9.45
N THR A 220 27.31 -11.17 -10.49
CA THR A 220 28.58 -11.63 -11.10
C THR A 220 29.84 -11.25 -10.33
N SER A 221 29.74 -10.35 -9.35
CA SER A 221 30.89 -9.81 -8.60
C SER A 221 31.09 -10.43 -7.21
N ARG A 222 30.34 -11.48 -6.87
CA ARG A 222 30.46 -12.18 -5.58
C ARG A 222 31.40 -13.39 -5.70
N PRO A 223 32.61 -13.37 -5.11
CA PRO A 223 33.26 -14.61 -4.72
C PRO A 223 32.39 -15.29 -3.65
N ASP A 224 32.33 -16.63 -3.65
CA ASP A 224 31.63 -17.48 -2.69
C ASP A 224 31.93 -17.11 -1.22
N VAL A 225 31.21 -16.13 -0.69
CA VAL A 225 31.18 -15.82 0.75
C VAL A 225 29.83 -16.30 1.25
N GLU A 226 29.87 -17.48 1.86
CA GLU A 226 28.86 -18.10 2.72
C GLU A 226 27.43 -17.54 2.56
N LYS A 227 26.72 -18.09 1.57
CA LYS A 227 25.26 -18.12 1.56
C LYS A 227 24.85 -18.81 2.87
N PHE A 228 24.39 -18.00 3.83
CA PHE A 228 24.01 -18.37 5.19
C PHE A 228 23.32 -19.74 5.19
N GLY A 229 24.04 -20.76 5.65
CA GLY A 229 23.47 -22.08 5.86
C GLY A 229 22.53 -22.03 7.05
N SER A 230 21.23 -22.08 6.79
CA SER A 230 20.28 -22.69 7.72
C SER A 230 19.03 -23.12 6.96
N ASN A 231 18.88 -24.44 6.85
CA ASN A 231 17.64 -25.12 6.50
C ASN A 231 16.45 -24.48 7.25
N THR A 232 15.47 -23.93 6.52
CA THR A 232 14.00 -24.01 6.73
C THR A 232 13.33 -23.12 5.65
N GLU A 233 13.42 -23.52 4.38
CA GLU A 233 13.05 -22.66 3.25
C GLU A 233 11.65 -22.96 2.68
N ALA A 234 10.66 -22.30 3.28
CA ALA A 234 9.38 -21.92 2.66
C ALA A 234 8.77 -20.71 3.40
N ASP A 235 9.09 -20.57 4.70
CA ASP A 235 8.51 -19.56 5.59
C ASP A 235 9.18 -18.17 5.50
N ASN A 236 10.42 -18.05 5.03
CA ASN A 236 11.19 -16.79 5.12
C ASN A 236 11.00 -15.81 3.93
N SER A 237 10.24 -16.22 2.90
CA SER A 237 10.03 -15.39 1.71
C SER A 237 8.87 -14.40 1.84
N SER A 238 7.89 -14.67 2.72
CA SER A 238 6.83 -13.72 3.00
C SER A 238 7.36 -12.57 3.84
N SER A 239 8.04 -12.86 4.96
CA SER A 239 8.62 -11.83 5.85
C SER A 239 9.47 -10.81 5.10
N SER A 240 10.36 -11.25 4.20
CA SER A 240 11.20 -10.34 3.42
C SER A 240 10.41 -9.41 2.49
N VAL A 241 9.28 -9.86 1.94
CA VAL A 241 8.42 -9.05 1.08
C VAL A 241 7.55 -8.10 1.92
N GLU A 242 7.08 -8.54 3.08
CA GLU A 242 6.42 -7.65 4.05
C GLU A 242 7.37 -6.57 4.56
N ASP A 243 8.63 -6.91 4.88
CA ASP A 243 9.65 -5.95 5.32
C ASP A 243 10.02 -4.98 4.20
N ALA A 244 10.22 -5.44 2.98
CA ALA A 244 10.50 -4.57 1.84
C ALA A 244 9.31 -3.66 1.48
N PHE A 245 8.08 -4.14 1.71
CA PHE A 245 6.88 -3.31 1.61
C PHE A 245 6.83 -2.27 2.73
N ASN A 246 7.19 -2.65 3.96
CA ASN A 246 7.28 -1.75 5.09
C ASN A 246 8.41 -0.72 4.93
N GLU A 247 9.49 -1.06 4.24
CA GLU A 247 10.51 -0.09 3.86
C GLU A 247 9.95 0.89 2.82
N LEU A 248 9.25 0.37 1.80
CA LEU A 248 8.66 1.18 0.73
C LEU A 248 7.72 2.27 1.24
N LEU A 249 6.83 1.99 2.21
CA LEU A 249 5.93 3.06 2.72
C LEU A 249 6.57 3.97 3.78
N ASN A 250 7.83 3.73 4.15
CA ASN A 250 8.60 4.57 5.07
C ASN A 250 9.61 5.50 4.35
N GLN A 251 9.75 5.36 3.03
CA GLN A 251 10.63 6.19 2.18
C GLN A 251 10.06 7.58 1.95
#